data_AF-R9JUB3-F1
#
_entry.id   AF-R9JUB3-F1
#
_cell.length_a   1.000
_cell.length_b   1.000
_cell.length_c   1.000
_cell.angle_alpha   90.00
_cell.angle_beta   90.00
_cell.angle_gamma   90.00
#
_symmetry.space_group_name_H-M   'P 1'
#
loop_
_entity.id
_entity.type
_entity.pdbx_description
1 polymer ?
#
loop_
_entity_poly.entity_id
_entity_poly.type
_entity_poly.pdbx_seq_one_letter_code
_entity_poly.pdbx_strand_id
1 'polypeptide(L)'
;MGLYGGLDVDDIHTKKGLEVGQKILDYMGSTELIANLFRISQTEEKLRKDEVDNAKTATSVHYSVGREVRTAIEKIGGTMPENLPTPEKSIQQIEKEQMARLKAKAKKGKLMLDE
;
A
#
# COMPACT_ATOMS: atom_id res chain seq x y z
N MET A 1 9.11 16.44 -2.21
CA MET A 1 8.86 15.04 -2.62
C MET A 1 7.63 14.53 -1.91
N GLY A 2 6.67 13.88 -2.59
CA GLY A 2 5.52 13.22 -1.95
C GLY A 2 5.93 11.95 -1.19
N LEU A 3 5.00 11.02 -0.95
CA LEU A 3 5.27 9.78 -0.20
C LEU A 3 6.46 8.99 -0.80
N TYR A 4 6.50 8.88 -2.12
CA TYR A 4 7.44 8.08 -2.90
C TYR A 4 8.66 8.85 -3.41
N GLY A 5 9.11 9.91 -2.71
CA GLY A 5 10.37 10.54 -3.08
C GLY A 5 10.34 11.33 -4.40
N GLY A 6 9.15 11.57 -4.97
CA GLY A 6 9.01 12.22 -6.28
C GLY A 6 8.89 11.26 -7.46
N LEU A 7 8.96 9.95 -7.21
CA LEU A 7 8.67 8.92 -8.21
C LEU A 7 7.19 8.92 -8.58
N ASP A 8 6.90 8.76 -9.85
CA ASP A 8 5.55 8.55 -10.34
C ASP A 8 5.15 7.06 -10.34
N VAL A 9 4.00 6.74 -10.93
CA VAL A 9 3.48 5.37 -10.95
C VAL A 9 4.36 4.45 -11.80
N ASP A 10 4.89 4.94 -12.92
CA ASP A 10 5.69 4.15 -13.87
C ASP A 10 7.10 3.90 -13.32
N ASP A 11 7.66 4.89 -12.63
CA ASP A 11 8.91 4.77 -11.88
C ASP A 11 8.80 3.69 -10.80
N ILE A 12 7.72 3.69 -10.02
CA ILE A 12 7.49 2.70 -8.95
C ILE A 12 7.27 1.31 -9.55
N HIS A 13 6.52 1.22 -10.64
CA HIS A 13 6.28 -0.04 -11.35
C HIS A 13 7.60 -0.66 -11.82
N THR A 14 8.45 0.14 -12.47
CA THR A 14 9.78 -0.25 -12.93
C THR A 14 10.70 -0.63 -11.77
N LYS A 15 10.75 0.19 -10.72
CA LYS A 15 11.60 -0.04 -9.54
C LYS A 15 11.22 -1.33 -8.81
N LYS A 16 9.93 -1.69 -8.83
CA LYS A 16 9.43 -2.94 -8.24
C LYS A 16 9.61 -4.16 -9.14
N GLY A 17 10.04 -3.98 -10.40
CA GLY A 17 10.24 -5.08 -11.35
C GLY A 17 8.93 -5.74 -11.78
N LEU A 18 7.84 -4.99 -11.82
CA LEU A 18 6.53 -5.53 -12.15
C LEU A 18 6.37 -5.72 -13.67
N GLU A 19 5.65 -6.76 -14.07
CA GLU A 19 5.32 -6.99 -15.47
C GLU A 19 4.16 -6.09 -15.93
N VAL A 20 4.03 -5.91 -17.25
CA VAL A 20 2.91 -5.17 -17.83
C VAL A 20 1.58 -5.78 -17.41
N GLY A 21 0.70 -4.96 -16.85
CA GLY A 21 -0.61 -5.38 -16.35
C GLY A 21 -0.63 -5.83 -14.88
N GLN A 22 0.54 -6.03 -14.25
CA GLN A 22 0.60 -6.23 -12.80
C GLN A 22 0.31 -4.90 -12.08
N LYS A 23 -0.66 -4.92 -11.17
CA LYS A 23 -1.06 -3.74 -10.39
C LYS A 23 -0.13 -3.59 -9.20
N ILE A 24 0.38 -2.38 -8.98
CA ILE A 24 1.34 -2.10 -7.90
C ILE A 24 0.78 -2.52 -6.54
N LEU A 25 -0.47 -2.16 -6.23
CA LEU A 25 -1.12 -2.48 -4.94
C LEU A 25 -1.24 -3.98 -4.66
N ASP A 26 -1.33 -4.82 -5.69
CA ASP A 26 -1.42 -6.27 -5.53
C ASP A 26 -0.06 -6.89 -5.14
N TYR A 27 1.03 -6.14 -5.34
CA TYR A 27 2.42 -6.49 -5.05
C TYR A 27 3.04 -5.50 -4.05
N MET A 28 2.28 -5.10 -3.03
CA MET A 28 2.78 -4.32 -1.90
C MET A 28 2.74 -5.13 -0.60
N GLY A 29 3.78 -5.00 0.21
CA GLY A 29 3.77 -5.49 1.59
C GLY A 29 2.87 -4.66 2.50
N SER A 30 2.50 -5.22 3.66
CA SER A 30 1.63 -4.54 4.63
C SER A 30 2.16 -3.18 5.07
N THR A 31 3.47 -3.03 5.27
CA THR A 31 4.11 -1.76 5.64
C THR A 31 3.88 -0.66 4.61
N GLU A 32 3.99 -0.99 3.32
CA GLU A 32 3.77 -0.03 2.23
C GLU A 32 2.29 0.33 2.09
N LEU A 33 1.42 -0.68 2.21
CA LEU A 33 -0.03 -0.48 2.19
C LEU A 33 -0.50 0.39 3.36
N ILE A 34 0.06 0.22 4.56
CA ILE A 34 -0.22 1.06 5.72
C ILE A 34 0.22 2.51 5.45
N ALA A 35 1.41 2.74 4.89
CA ALA A 35 1.86 4.08 4.56
C ALA A 35 0.93 4.77 3.53
N ASN A 36 0.49 4.02 2.51
CA ASN A 36 -0.49 4.50 1.54
C ASN A 36 -1.84 4.84 2.19
N LEU A 37 -2.40 3.90 2.94
CA LEU A 37 -3.69 4.08 3.61
C LEU A 37 -3.64 5.26 4.56
N PHE A 38 -2.59 5.36 5.38
CA PHE A 38 -2.41 6.47 6.32
C PHE A 38 -2.38 7.82 5.61
N ARG A 39 -1.60 7.96 4.53
CA ARG A 39 -1.59 9.17 3.70
C ARG A 39 -2.99 9.48 3.17
N ILE A 40 -3.71 8.49 2.64
CA ILE A 40 -5.05 8.67 2.06
C ILE A 40 -6.02 9.16 3.14
N SER A 41 -6.06 8.48 4.29
CA SER A 41 -6.95 8.83 5.41
C SER A 41 -6.68 10.23 5.94
N GLN A 42 -5.42 10.61 6.12
CA GLN A 42 -5.03 11.94 6.61
C GLN A 42 -5.25 13.04 5.56
N THR A 43 -5.09 12.72 4.28
CA THR A 43 -5.48 13.63 3.19
C THR A 43 -6.97 13.87 3.24
N GLU A 44 -7.79 12.82 3.29
CA GLU A 44 -9.25 12.92 3.30
C GLU A 44 -9.75 13.73 4.51
N GLU A 45 -9.23 13.44 5.70
CA GLU A 45 -9.53 14.21 6.91
C GLU A 45 -9.21 15.69 6.76
N LYS A 46 -8.03 16.01 6.22
CA LYS A 46 -7.61 17.40 6.00
C LYS A 46 -8.45 18.11 4.95
N LEU A 47 -8.82 17.44 3.86
CA LEU A 47 -9.70 18.02 2.82
C LEU A 47 -11.06 18.38 3.40
N ARG A 48 -11.66 17.51 4.22
CA ARG A 48 -12.93 17.79 4.88
C ARG A 48 -12.81 18.93 5.88
N LYS A 49 -11.78 18.93 6.73
CA LYS A 49 -11.56 19.93 7.77
C LYS A 49 -11.34 21.34 7.20
N ASP A 50 -10.59 21.42 6.10
CA ASP A 50 -10.23 22.68 5.45
C ASP A 50 -11.26 23.07 4.36
N GLU A 51 -12.40 22.35 4.27
CA GLU A 51 -13.48 22.58 3.30
C GLU A 51 -13.00 22.71 1.84
N VAL A 52 -12.03 21.87 1.47
CA VAL A 52 -11.40 21.93 0.14
C VAL A 52 -12.32 21.31 -0.90
N ASP A 53 -12.70 22.09 -1.90
CA ASP A 53 -13.67 21.73 -2.94
C ASP A 53 -13.10 21.69 -4.36
N ASN A 54 -11.82 22.05 -4.55
CA ASN A 54 -11.19 22.17 -5.85
C ASN A 54 -9.96 21.26 -6.00
N ALA A 55 -9.78 20.75 -7.23
CA ALA A 55 -8.75 19.77 -7.54
C ALA A 55 -7.32 20.27 -7.26
N LYS A 56 -7.03 21.54 -7.57
CA LYS A 56 -5.69 22.11 -7.40
C LYS A 56 -5.25 22.09 -5.93
N THR A 57 -6.11 22.58 -5.03
CA THR A 57 -5.82 22.55 -3.59
C THR A 57 -5.81 21.12 -3.07
N ALA A 58 -6.71 20.25 -3.54
CA ALA A 58 -6.73 18.86 -3.12
C ALA A 58 -5.43 18.11 -3.47
N THR A 59 -4.89 18.31 -4.68
CA THR A 59 -3.60 17.75 -5.09
C THR A 59 -2.45 18.28 -4.22
N SER A 60 -2.45 19.58 -3.91
CA SER A 60 -1.43 20.18 -3.03
C SER A 60 -1.48 19.59 -1.61
N VAL A 61 -2.68 19.43 -1.05
CA VAL A 61 -2.90 18.81 0.27
C VAL A 61 -2.41 17.37 0.26
N HIS A 62 -2.80 16.58 -0.75
CA HIS A 62 -2.35 15.18 -0.90
C HIS A 62 -0.82 15.08 -0.97
N TYR A 63 -0.18 15.96 -1.75
CA TYR A 63 1.27 16.02 -1.85
C TYR A 63 1.92 16.35 -0.51
N SER A 64 1.41 17.38 0.19
CA SER A 64 1.91 17.83 1.49
C SER A 64 1.84 16.72 2.54
N VAL A 65 0.67 16.09 2.70
CA VAL A 65 0.47 14.96 3.63
C VAL A 65 1.41 13.82 3.28
N GLY A 66 1.55 13.48 1.98
CA GLY A 66 2.51 12.47 1.55
C GLY A 66 3.95 12.75 1.99
N ARG A 67 4.40 14.01 1.97
CA ARG A 67 5.75 14.36 2.45
C ARG A 67 5.87 14.23 3.97
N GLU A 68 4.83 14.59 4.72
CA GLU A 68 4.83 14.45 6.19
C GLU A 68 4.93 12.98 6.59
N VAL A 69 4.15 12.11 5.94
CA VAL A 69 4.25 10.65 6.14
C VAL A 69 5.66 10.15 5.85
N ARG A 70 6.26 10.57 4.71
CA ARG A 70 7.64 10.21 4.37
C ARG A 70 8.63 10.68 5.43
N THR A 71 8.51 11.92 5.88
CA THR A 71 9.37 12.53 6.91
C THR A 71 9.27 11.77 8.22
N ALA A 72 8.06 11.32 8.59
CA ALA A 72 7.86 10.51 9.80
C ALA A 72 8.57 9.15 9.69
N ILE A 73 8.45 8.46 8.54
CA ILE A 73 9.15 7.19 8.28
C ILE A 73 10.67 7.39 8.39
N GLU A 74 11.20 8.47 7.82
CA GLU A 74 12.63 8.78 7.86
C GLU A 74 13.11 9.06 9.28
N LYS A 75 12.38 9.88 10.04
CA LYS A 75 12.71 10.23 11.44
C LYS A 75 12.80 9.02 12.36
N ILE A 76 12.01 7.98 12.13
CA ILE A 76 12.03 6.75 12.94
C ILE A 76 13.04 5.72 12.40
N GLY A 77 13.81 6.05 11.36
CA GLY A 77 14.75 5.13 10.72
C GLY A 77 14.08 4.01 9.91
N GLY A 78 12.84 4.22 9.46
CA GLY A 78 12.09 3.26 8.67
C GLY A 78 12.55 3.21 7.20
N THR A 79 12.34 2.05 6.57
CA THR A 79 12.58 1.89 5.12
C THR A 79 11.58 2.71 4.32
N MET A 80 12.07 3.51 3.37
CA MET A 80 11.22 4.30 2.49
C MET A 80 10.27 3.41 1.66
N PRO A 81 9.03 3.85 1.40
CA PRO A 81 8.03 3.04 0.68
C PRO A 81 8.51 2.46 -0.64
N GLU A 82 9.21 3.24 -1.46
CA GLU A 82 9.76 2.80 -2.74
C GLU A 82 10.86 1.73 -2.62
N ASN A 83 11.48 1.60 -1.44
CA ASN A 83 12.57 0.65 -1.18
C ASN A 83 12.09 -0.58 -0.39
N LEU A 84 10.80 -0.66 -0.06
CA LEU A 84 10.23 -1.86 0.56
C LEU A 84 10.22 -3.03 -0.45
N PRO A 85 10.42 -4.27 0.02
CA PRO A 85 10.49 -5.43 -0.86
C PRO A 85 9.19 -5.61 -1.65
N THR A 86 9.34 -5.95 -2.93
CA THR A 86 8.21 -6.40 -3.76
C THR A 86 7.91 -7.87 -3.43
N PRO A 87 6.68 -8.23 -3.04
CA PRO A 87 6.26 -9.62 -2.90
C PRO A 87 6.42 -10.37 -4.23
N GLU A 88 6.82 -11.64 -4.18
CA GLU A 88 6.92 -12.50 -5.38
C GLU A 88 5.55 -12.93 -5.93
N LYS A 89 4.51 -12.87 -5.09
CA LYS A 89 3.14 -13.26 -5.43
C LYS A 89 2.19 -12.11 -5.19
N SER A 90 1.20 -11.99 -6.07
CA SER A 90 0.10 -11.05 -5.86
C SER A 90 -0.80 -11.48 -4.71
N ILE A 91 -1.53 -10.52 -4.14
CA ILE A 91 -2.56 -10.82 -3.14
C ILE A 91 -3.61 -11.84 -3.65
N GLN A 92 -3.94 -11.80 -4.94
CA GLN A 92 -4.89 -12.73 -5.55
C GLN A 92 -4.35 -14.16 -5.61
N GLN A 93 -3.05 -14.31 -5.92
CA GLN A 93 -2.39 -15.62 -5.88
C GLN A 93 -2.38 -16.17 -4.45
N ILE A 94 -2.03 -15.33 -3.48
CA ILE A 94 -2.04 -15.68 -2.06
C ILE A 94 -3.44 -16.11 -1.61
N GLU A 95 -4.48 -15.34 -1.95
CA GLU A 95 -5.88 -15.65 -1.63
C GLU A 95 -6.29 -17.01 -2.18
N LYS A 96 -6.01 -17.28 -3.45
CA LYS A 96 -6.32 -18.55 -4.11
C LYS A 96 -5.63 -19.74 -3.41
N GLU A 97 -4.36 -19.58 -3.04
CA GLU A 97 -3.59 -20.59 -2.32
C GLU A 97 -4.16 -20.86 -0.92
N GLN A 98 -4.49 -19.80 -0.17
CA GLN A 98 -5.10 -19.95 1.16
C GLN A 98 -6.48 -20.62 1.07
N MET A 99 -7.31 -20.23 0.11
CA MET A 99 -8.63 -20.85 -0.10
C MET A 99 -8.52 -22.32 -0.47
N ALA A 100 -7.56 -22.70 -1.33
CA ALA A 100 -7.29 -24.11 -1.65
C ALA A 100 -6.83 -24.89 -0.41
N ARG A 101 -5.93 -24.31 0.39
CA ARG A 101 -5.45 -24.90 1.64
C ARG A 101 -6.58 -25.11 2.66
N LEU A 102 -7.46 -24.14 2.83
CA LEU A 102 -8.61 -24.22 3.74
C LEU A 102 -9.59 -25.32 3.29
N LYS A 103 -9.91 -25.39 1.98
CA LYS A 103 -10.74 -26.46 1.42
C LYS A 103 -10.13 -27.84 1.64
N ALA A 104 -8.81 -27.97 1.50
CA ALA A 104 -8.11 -29.23 1.75
C ALA A 104 -8.13 -29.63 3.23
N LYS A 105 -7.99 -28.67 4.17
CA LYS A 105 -8.13 -28.91 5.61
C LYS A 105 -9.54 -29.34 5.99
N ALA A 106 -10.56 -28.68 5.42
CA ALA A 106 -11.97 -29.03 5.62
C ALA A 106 -12.25 -30.47 5.18
N LYS A 107 -11.79 -30.86 3.98
CA LYS A 107 -11.92 -32.25 3.49
C LYS A 107 -11.23 -33.29 4.38
N LYS A 108 -10.16 -32.90 5.10
CA LYS A 108 -9.42 -33.77 6.02
C LYS A 108 -9.98 -33.79 7.44
N GLY A 109 -11.11 -33.12 7.71
CA GLY A 109 -11.69 -33.01 9.05
C GLY A 109 -10.86 -32.20 10.05
N LYS A 110 -9.84 -31.44 9.58
CA LYS A 110 -8.88 -30.70 10.42
C LYS A 110 -9.17 -29.19 10.47
N LEU A 111 -10.41 -28.79 10.26
CA LEU A 111 -10.81 -27.36 10.27
C LEU A 111 -11.46 -26.94 11.59
N MET A 112 -11.54 -27.84 12.60
CA MET A 112 -11.95 -27.40 13.92
C MET A 112 -10.93 -26.38 14.43
N LEU A 113 -11.43 -25.21 14.82
CA LEU A 113 -10.67 -24.25 15.60
C LEU A 113 -10.50 -24.92 16.96
N ASP A 114 -9.28 -25.29 17.31
CA ASP A 114 -8.97 -25.64 18.69
C ASP A 114 -9.11 -24.33 19.48
N GLU A 115 -10.26 -24.16 20.15
CA GLU A 115 -10.43 -23.21 21.27
C GLU A 115 -9.82 -23.79 22.55
#